data_AF-A0A327GZ60-F1
#
_entry.id   AF-A0A327GZ60-F1
#
_cell.length_a   1.000
_cell.length_b   1.000
_cell.length_c   1.000
_cell.angle_alpha   90.00
_cell.angle_beta   90.00
_cell.angle_gamma   90.00
#
_symmetry.space_group_name_H-M   'P 1'
#
loop_
_entity.id
_entity.type
_entity.pdbx_description
1 polymer ?
#
loop_
_entity_poly.entity_id
_entity_poly.type
_entity_poly.pdbx_seq_one_letter_code
_entity_poly.pdbx_strand_id
1 'polypeptide(L)'
;MTIREKGSSEKKDRTQKTPSRGRNSTREDTEAIQRALDRFSATPLPTGIPESIEPPPTKIELDWMVKGVSKSAQDKVSEIVTRKGEFGYLPQERVDEIATEIEGMNITLEQALSLRAALNQEKSVFSHGRLMRRSNELRRRYDQGESVLSLSKRFDAPPVNTFRAILTGRGWSKNKIKESLKSPQSRLKQRDYEQFQLAEEADRVSSVNQSETQSAAEIFEEILCSHFTQL
;
A
#
# COMPACT_ATOMS: atom_id res chain seq x y z
N MET A 1 -24.76 57.97 8.06
CA MET A 1 -23.67 57.43 7.23
C MET A 1 -23.25 56.08 7.82
N THR A 2 -23.94 54.99 7.48
CA THR A 2 -23.42 53.61 7.66
C THR A 2 -24.25 52.68 6.79
N ILE A 3 -23.67 52.27 5.66
CA ILE A 3 -24.25 51.35 4.69
C ILE A 3 -24.03 49.93 5.24
N ARG A 4 -25.12 49.15 5.40
CA ARG A 4 -25.06 47.72 5.69
C ARG A 4 -24.99 46.97 4.36
N GLU A 5 -23.81 46.51 3.98
CA GLU A 5 -23.61 45.60 2.87
C GLU A 5 -24.16 44.20 3.21
N LYS A 6 -25.09 43.72 2.38
CA LYS A 6 -25.50 42.31 2.34
C LYS A 6 -24.45 41.53 1.55
N GLY A 7 -23.54 40.86 2.25
CA GLY A 7 -22.64 39.89 1.65
C GLY A 7 -23.36 38.56 1.38
N SER A 8 -23.82 38.38 0.14
CA SER A 8 -24.23 37.09 -0.43
C SER A 8 -22.99 36.20 -0.56
N SER A 9 -22.90 35.12 0.22
CA SER A 9 -21.86 34.10 0.04
C SER A 9 -22.42 32.92 -0.75
N GLU A 10 -22.44 33.07 -2.08
CA GLU A 10 -22.59 31.95 -3.01
C GLU A 10 -21.48 30.92 -2.77
N LYS A 11 -21.84 29.79 -2.18
CA LYS A 11 -20.97 28.61 -2.12
C LYS A 11 -20.82 28.06 -3.54
N LYS A 12 -19.73 28.43 -4.22
CA LYS A 12 -19.28 27.78 -5.46
C LYS A 12 -18.97 26.32 -5.17
N ASP A 13 -19.88 25.45 -5.61
CA ASP A 13 -19.72 24.00 -5.63
C ASP A 13 -18.59 23.65 -6.61
N ARG A 14 -17.40 23.37 -6.09
CA ARG A 14 -16.25 22.89 -6.88
C ARG A 14 -16.37 21.37 -7.01
N THR A 15 -17.25 20.92 -7.90
CA THR A 15 -17.17 19.56 -8.46
C THR A 15 -15.83 19.43 -9.18
N GLN A 16 -14.86 18.78 -8.53
CA GLN A 16 -13.69 18.26 -9.23
C GLN A 16 -14.18 17.14 -10.16
N LYS A 17 -14.36 17.47 -11.44
CA LYS A 17 -14.44 16.47 -12.50
C LYS A 17 -13.13 15.69 -12.50
N THR A 18 -13.19 14.42 -12.10
CA THR A 18 -12.16 13.44 -12.40
C THR A 18 -11.93 13.45 -13.92
N PRO A 19 -10.69 13.59 -14.41
CA PRO A 19 -10.45 13.55 -15.83
C PRO A 19 -10.75 12.12 -16.31
N SER A 20 -11.71 12.00 -17.24
CA SER A 20 -11.97 10.74 -17.90
C SER A 20 -10.69 10.30 -18.60
N ARG A 21 -10.14 9.16 -18.18
CA ARG A 21 -8.92 8.56 -18.72
C ARG A 21 -9.22 7.92 -20.08
N GLY A 22 -9.63 8.76 -21.03
CA GLY A 22 -9.97 8.38 -22.39
C GLY A 22 -9.34 9.37 -23.35
N ARG A 23 -8.44 8.85 -24.20
CA ARG A 23 -8.06 9.41 -25.51
C ARG A 23 -6.97 10.50 -25.61
N ASN A 24 -6.13 10.75 -24.60
CA ASN A 24 -4.99 11.67 -24.70
C ASN A 24 -3.58 11.02 -24.59
N SER A 25 -3.44 9.69 -24.55
CA SER A 25 -2.14 9.06 -24.24
C SER A 25 -1.04 9.33 -25.28
N THR A 26 -1.40 9.40 -26.57
CA THR A 26 -0.40 9.43 -27.65
C THR A 26 0.53 10.63 -27.62
N ARG A 27 0.08 11.79 -27.13
CA ARG A 27 0.90 13.02 -27.06
C ARG A 27 1.84 13.02 -25.86
N GLU A 28 1.34 12.62 -24.69
CA GLU A 28 2.14 12.50 -23.46
C GLU A 28 3.21 11.39 -23.61
N ASP A 29 2.89 10.31 -24.31
CA ASP A 29 3.82 9.22 -24.61
C ASP A 29 4.97 9.72 -25.52
N THR A 30 4.71 10.55 -26.53
CA THR A 30 5.76 11.05 -27.44
C THR A 30 6.78 11.96 -26.75
N GLU A 31 6.34 12.85 -25.86
CA GLU A 31 7.26 13.74 -25.14
C GLU A 31 8.13 12.95 -24.14
N ALA A 32 7.53 11.96 -23.46
CA ALA A 32 8.25 11.09 -22.54
C ALA A 32 9.30 10.22 -23.28
N ILE A 33 8.94 9.67 -24.44
CA ILE A 33 9.86 8.92 -25.31
C ILE A 33 11.01 9.81 -25.77
N GLN A 34 10.72 11.01 -26.28
CA GLN A 34 11.74 11.95 -26.73
C GLN A 34 12.69 12.31 -25.59
N ARG A 35 12.15 12.68 -24.42
CA ARG A 35 12.94 12.99 -23.23
C ARG A 35 13.82 11.83 -22.77
N ALA A 36 13.38 10.58 -22.95
CA ALA A 36 14.18 9.41 -22.61
C ALA A 36 15.34 9.20 -23.60
N LEU A 37 15.10 9.39 -24.89
CA LEU A 37 16.11 9.30 -25.95
C LEU A 37 17.16 10.42 -25.84
N ASP A 38 16.72 11.65 -25.51
CA ASP A 38 17.60 12.81 -25.39
C ASP A 38 18.64 12.68 -24.26
N ARG A 39 18.45 11.76 -23.30
CA ARG A 39 19.44 11.49 -22.23
C ARG A 39 20.76 10.94 -22.77
N PHE A 40 20.71 10.23 -23.90
CA PHE A 40 21.90 9.64 -24.52
C PHE A 40 22.70 10.66 -25.35
N SER A 41 22.13 11.85 -25.61
CA SER A 41 22.78 12.94 -26.35
C SER A 41 23.07 14.17 -25.50
N ALA A 42 22.75 14.14 -24.20
CA ALA A 42 23.00 15.24 -23.27
C ALA A 42 24.51 15.45 -23.03
N THR A 43 24.93 16.71 -22.97
CA THR A 43 26.32 17.09 -22.64
C THR A 43 26.32 18.00 -21.40
N PRO A 44 27.01 17.64 -20.30
CA PRO A 44 27.78 16.42 -20.11
C PRO A 44 26.89 15.16 -20.01
N LEU A 45 27.46 14.00 -20.33
CA LEU A 45 26.76 12.71 -20.26
C LEU A 45 26.30 12.42 -18.81
N PRO A 46 25.07 11.90 -18.62
CA PRO A 46 24.64 11.42 -17.32
C PRO A 46 25.57 10.35 -16.75
N THR A 47 25.82 10.42 -15.44
CA THR A 47 26.62 9.44 -14.70
C THR A 47 26.05 8.02 -14.93
N GLY A 48 26.91 7.09 -15.37
CA GLY A 48 26.52 5.69 -15.61
C GLY A 48 26.26 5.34 -17.09
N ILE A 49 26.26 6.31 -18.00
CA ILE A 49 26.29 6.04 -19.44
C ILE A 49 27.75 6.02 -19.90
N PRO A 50 28.27 4.91 -20.47
CA PRO A 50 29.64 4.85 -20.94
C PRO A 50 29.86 5.78 -22.15
N GLU A 51 31.09 6.25 -22.34
CA GLU A 51 31.46 7.13 -23.46
C GLU A 51 31.26 6.47 -24.83
N SER A 52 31.40 5.14 -24.89
CA SER A 52 31.13 4.32 -26.06
C SER A 52 30.21 3.16 -25.70
N ILE A 53 29.16 2.96 -26.50
CA ILE A 53 28.23 1.83 -26.41
C ILE A 53 28.40 1.02 -27.69
N GLU A 54 29.17 -0.07 -27.63
CA GLU A 54 29.31 -1.04 -28.71
C GLU A 54 28.71 -2.39 -28.27
N PRO A 55 27.75 -2.95 -29.03
CA PRO A 55 27.11 -2.41 -30.23
C PRO A 55 26.15 -1.24 -29.94
N PRO A 56 25.80 -0.42 -30.95
CA PRO A 56 24.92 0.73 -30.77
C PRO A 56 23.53 0.31 -30.23
N PRO A 57 22.86 1.18 -29.44
CA PRO A 57 21.54 0.89 -28.89
C PRO A 57 20.54 0.50 -29.98
N THR A 58 19.77 -0.57 -29.75
CA THR A 58 18.74 -1.03 -30.67
C THR A 58 17.35 -0.76 -30.10
N LYS A 59 16.45 -0.25 -30.94
CA LYS A 59 15.03 -0.08 -30.56
C LYS A 59 14.34 -1.44 -30.58
N ILE A 60 13.81 -1.87 -29.44
CA ILE A 60 12.97 -3.07 -29.33
C ILE A 60 11.54 -2.61 -29.04
N GLU A 61 10.63 -2.90 -29.97
CA GLU A 61 9.20 -2.67 -29.77
C GLU A 61 8.58 -3.93 -29.19
N LEU A 62 8.00 -3.80 -27.99
CA LEU A 62 7.34 -4.89 -27.28
C LEU A 62 5.84 -4.65 -27.30
N ASP A 63 5.07 -5.59 -27.82
CA ASP A 63 3.61 -5.59 -27.65
C ASP A 63 3.25 -6.31 -26.35
N TRP A 64 2.84 -5.55 -25.34
CA TRP A 64 2.54 -6.07 -24.02
C TRP A 64 1.07 -6.47 -23.91
N MET A 65 0.77 -7.73 -24.20
CA MET A 65 -0.59 -8.26 -24.17
C MET A 65 -1.12 -8.43 -22.74
N VAL A 66 -1.89 -7.46 -22.24
CA VAL A 66 -2.49 -7.52 -20.91
C VAL A 66 -3.76 -8.38 -20.94
N LYS A 67 -3.70 -9.61 -20.43
CA LYS A 67 -4.90 -10.41 -20.15
C LYS A 67 -5.46 -10.03 -18.78
N GLY A 68 -6.29 -8.99 -18.76
CA GLY A 68 -6.97 -8.56 -17.53
C GLY A 68 -7.97 -9.60 -17.04
N VAL A 69 -8.05 -9.75 -15.71
CA VAL A 69 -9.10 -10.55 -15.07
C VAL A 69 -10.43 -9.83 -15.24
N SER A 70 -11.47 -10.52 -15.71
CA SER A 70 -12.80 -9.92 -15.89
C SER A 70 -13.38 -9.43 -14.56
N LYS A 71 -14.20 -8.37 -14.58
CA LYS A 71 -14.85 -7.84 -13.38
C LYS A 71 -15.70 -8.91 -12.66
N SER A 72 -16.43 -9.73 -13.41
CA SER A 72 -17.24 -10.81 -12.82
C SER A 72 -16.40 -11.84 -12.07
N ALA A 73 -15.20 -12.16 -12.57
CA ALA A 73 -14.28 -13.05 -11.85
C ALA A 73 -13.71 -12.36 -10.61
N GLN A 74 -13.34 -11.07 -10.70
CA GLN A 74 -12.86 -10.29 -9.54
C GLN A 74 -13.91 -10.22 -8.43
N ASP A 75 -15.17 -9.94 -8.77
CA ASP A 75 -16.26 -9.84 -7.79
C ASP A 75 -16.44 -11.17 -7.03
N LYS A 76 -16.47 -12.31 -7.74
CA LYS A 76 -16.57 -13.64 -7.11
C LYS A 76 -15.36 -13.98 -6.24
N VAL A 77 -14.15 -13.73 -6.75
CA VAL A 77 -12.92 -14.02 -5.98
C VAL A 77 -12.77 -13.09 -4.78
N SER A 78 -13.28 -11.86 -4.84
CA SER A 78 -13.17 -10.90 -3.75
C SER A 78 -13.76 -11.43 -2.44
N GLU A 79 -14.88 -12.16 -2.54
CA GLU A 79 -15.57 -12.79 -1.40
C GLU A 79 -14.77 -13.97 -0.82
N ILE A 80 -14.04 -14.69 -1.68
CA ILE A 80 -13.18 -15.82 -1.31
C ILE A 80 -11.93 -15.33 -0.57
N VAL A 81 -11.23 -14.35 -1.14
CA VAL A 81 -9.91 -13.94 -0.65
C VAL A 81 -9.97 -12.97 0.54
N THR A 82 -11.10 -12.31 0.76
CA THR A 82 -11.26 -11.31 1.82
C THR A 82 -12.03 -11.87 3.00
N ARG A 83 -11.32 -12.22 4.08
CA ARG A 83 -11.94 -12.60 5.37
C ARG A 83 -11.73 -11.54 6.44
N LYS A 84 -12.63 -11.54 7.43
CA LYS A 84 -12.62 -10.59 8.54
C LYS A 84 -11.40 -10.80 9.46
N GLY A 85 -10.62 -9.74 9.66
CA GLY A 85 -9.41 -9.78 10.49
C GLY A 85 -8.15 -10.34 9.81
N GLU A 86 -8.21 -10.75 8.54
CA GLU A 86 -7.06 -11.27 7.80
C GLU A 86 -6.32 -10.14 7.07
N PHE A 87 -5.43 -9.44 7.79
CA PHE A 87 -4.62 -8.34 7.25
C PHE A 87 -3.13 -8.69 7.08
N GLY A 88 -2.71 -9.87 7.54
CA GLY A 88 -1.32 -10.36 7.47
C GLY A 88 -1.09 -11.40 6.38
N TYR A 89 0.01 -12.13 6.51
CA TYR A 89 0.27 -13.33 5.72
C TYR A 89 -0.80 -14.38 5.96
N LEU A 90 -1.05 -15.18 4.93
CA LEU A 90 -1.90 -16.35 5.04
C LEU A 90 -1.03 -17.56 5.36
N PRO A 91 -1.45 -18.44 6.29
CA PRO A 91 -0.81 -19.75 6.42
C PRO A 91 -0.97 -20.53 5.11
N GLN A 92 -0.04 -21.46 4.84
CA GLN A 92 -0.06 -22.24 3.59
C GLN A 92 -1.40 -22.94 3.37
N GLU A 93 -1.98 -23.53 4.43
CA GLU A 93 -3.31 -24.15 4.40
C GLU A 93 -4.37 -23.20 3.81
N ARG A 94 -4.36 -21.92 4.20
CA ARG A 94 -5.32 -20.94 3.68
C ARG A 94 -5.04 -20.55 2.23
N VAL A 95 -3.78 -20.55 1.82
CA VAL A 95 -3.39 -20.32 0.41
C VAL A 95 -3.89 -21.47 -0.46
N ASP A 96 -3.73 -22.71 0.01
CA ASP A 96 -4.19 -23.92 -0.68
C ASP A 96 -5.72 -23.95 -0.78
N GLU A 97 -6.43 -23.60 0.30
CA GLU A 97 -7.89 -23.42 0.27
C GLU A 97 -8.31 -22.43 -0.81
N ILE A 98 -7.66 -21.26 -0.90
CA ILE A 98 -7.96 -20.27 -1.95
C ILE A 98 -7.70 -20.86 -3.33
N ALA A 99 -6.59 -21.58 -3.52
CA ALA A 99 -6.26 -22.20 -4.80
C ALA A 99 -7.33 -23.20 -5.25
N THR A 100 -7.87 -24.01 -4.33
CA THR A 100 -9.00 -24.92 -4.61
C THR A 100 -10.29 -24.16 -4.88
N GLU A 101 -10.61 -23.12 -4.09
CA GLU A 101 -11.86 -22.35 -4.24
C GLU A 101 -11.94 -21.57 -5.57
N ILE A 102 -10.79 -21.15 -6.12
CA ILE A 102 -10.73 -20.42 -7.41
C ILE A 102 -10.56 -21.34 -8.62
N GLU A 103 -10.46 -22.66 -8.43
CA GLU A 103 -10.28 -23.61 -9.51
C GLU A 103 -11.43 -23.51 -10.54
N GLY A 104 -11.10 -23.43 -11.83
CA GLY A 104 -12.07 -23.23 -12.90
C GLY A 104 -12.52 -21.78 -13.11
N MET A 105 -12.06 -20.82 -12.30
CA MET A 105 -12.22 -19.40 -12.59
C MET A 105 -11.11 -18.88 -13.51
N ASN A 106 -11.39 -17.84 -14.30
CA ASN A 106 -10.40 -17.20 -15.18
C ASN A 106 -9.51 -16.21 -14.40
N ILE A 107 -8.76 -16.73 -13.44
CA ILE A 107 -7.85 -15.99 -12.56
C ILE A 107 -6.79 -16.94 -11.98
N THR A 108 -5.54 -16.50 -11.88
CA THR A 108 -4.49 -17.29 -11.22
C THR A 108 -4.46 -17.05 -9.72
N LEU A 109 -3.81 -17.95 -8.96
CA LEU A 109 -3.64 -17.79 -7.52
C LEU A 109 -2.92 -16.48 -7.16
N GLU A 110 -1.87 -16.14 -7.91
CA GLU A 110 -1.07 -14.93 -7.71
C GLU A 110 -1.91 -13.67 -7.96
N GLN A 111 -2.75 -13.69 -9.00
CA GLN A 111 -3.70 -12.62 -9.27
C GLN A 111 -4.75 -12.49 -8.16
N ALA A 112 -5.25 -13.60 -7.61
CA ALA A 112 -6.18 -13.61 -6.50
C ALA A 112 -5.55 -13.06 -5.21
N LEU A 113 -4.30 -13.45 -4.89
CA LEU A 113 -3.54 -12.92 -3.76
C LEU A 113 -3.19 -11.43 -3.93
N SER A 114 -2.89 -11.00 -5.15
CA SER A 114 -2.70 -9.59 -5.49
C SER A 114 -3.99 -8.79 -5.29
N LEU A 115 -5.12 -9.32 -5.77
CA LEU A 115 -6.45 -8.74 -5.56
C LEU A 115 -6.75 -8.62 -4.06
N ARG A 116 -6.46 -9.65 -3.26
CA ARG A 116 -6.58 -9.61 -1.79
C ARG A 116 -5.80 -8.46 -1.17
N ALA A 117 -4.54 -8.28 -1.56
CA ALA A 117 -3.70 -7.22 -1.02
C ALA A 117 -4.31 -5.84 -1.32
N ALA A 118 -4.78 -5.62 -2.55
CA ALA A 118 -5.45 -4.39 -2.95
C ALA A 118 -6.76 -4.15 -2.17
N LEU A 119 -7.61 -5.17 -2.06
CA LEU A 119 -8.89 -5.09 -1.33
C LEU A 119 -8.68 -4.82 0.16
N ASN A 120 -7.68 -5.45 0.78
CA ASN A 120 -7.34 -5.20 2.18
C ASN A 120 -6.82 -3.78 2.41
N GLN A 121 -6.05 -3.23 1.46
CA GLN A 121 -5.62 -1.84 1.50
C GLN A 121 -6.81 -0.88 1.36
N GLU A 122 -7.69 -1.13 0.39
CA GLU A 122 -8.91 -0.37 0.18
C GLU A 122 -9.78 -0.36 1.46
N LYS A 123 -10.04 -1.55 2.00
CA LYS A 123 -10.78 -1.76 3.23
C LYS A 123 -10.18 -1.01 4.42
N SER A 124 -8.86 -1.03 4.58
CA SER A 124 -8.16 -0.27 5.62
C SER A 124 -8.43 1.23 5.50
N VAL A 125 -8.34 1.78 4.29
CA VAL A 125 -8.57 3.22 4.03
C VAL A 125 -10.01 3.61 4.34
N PHE A 126 -10.99 2.88 3.81
CA PHE A 126 -12.41 3.22 3.99
C PHE A 126 -12.90 3.03 5.43
N SER A 127 -12.41 2.00 6.12
CA SER A 127 -12.82 1.70 7.50
C SER A 127 -12.15 2.59 8.56
N HIS A 128 -11.02 3.23 8.23
CA HIS A 128 -10.21 3.99 9.18
C HIS A 128 -11.01 5.06 9.95
N GLY A 129 -11.86 5.83 9.27
CA GLY A 129 -12.68 6.86 9.91
C GLY A 129 -13.67 6.28 10.95
N ARG A 130 -14.25 5.12 10.65
CA ARG A 130 -15.16 4.40 11.55
C ARG A 130 -14.41 3.83 12.76
N LEU A 131 -13.22 3.30 12.54
CA LEU A 131 -12.35 2.79 13.59
C LEU A 131 -11.98 3.90 14.60
N MET A 132 -11.57 5.06 14.10
CA MET A 132 -11.15 6.18 14.96
C MET A 132 -12.30 6.74 15.81
N ARG A 133 -13.53 6.75 15.29
CA ARG A 133 -14.73 7.10 16.09
C ARG A 133 -14.98 6.15 17.26
N ARG A 134 -14.48 4.91 17.18
CA ARG A 134 -14.59 3.88 18.23
C ARG A 134 -13.31 3.73 19.07
N SER A 135 -12.38 4.67 18.98
CA SER A 135 -11.10 4.67 19.73
C SER A 135 -11.30 4.54 21.26
N ASN A 136 -12.29 5.23 21.83
CA ASN A 136 -12.62 5.11 23.26
C ASN A 136 -13.12 3.71 23.64
N GLU A 137 -13.91 3.06 22.77
CA GLU A 137 -14.38 1.69 22.99
C GLU A 137 -13.22 0.70 22.91
N LEU A 138 -12.38 0.84 21.88
CA LEU A 138 -11.18 0.03 21.69
C LEU A 138 -10.25 0.12 22.89
N ARG A 139 -9.98 1.34 23.37
CA ARG A 139 -9.21 1.56 24.59
C ARG A 139 -9.84 0.82 25.77
N ARG A 140 -11.14 1.02 26.04
CA ARG A 140 -11.80 0.41 27.20
C ARG A 140 -11.67 -1.11 27.19
N ARG A 141 -11.89 -1.74 26.03
CA ARG A 141 -11.77 -3.20 25.87
C ARG A 141 -10.34 -3.68 26.01
N TYR A 142 -9.38 -2.96 25.44
CA TYR A 142 -7.97 -3.26 25.60
C TYR A 142 -7.55 -3.16 27.08
N ASP A 143 -7.96 -2.11 27.79
CA ASP A 143 -7.68 -1.92 29.21
C ASP A 143 -8.37 -3.01 30.07
N GLN A 144 -9.48 -3.61 29.59
CA GLN A 144 -10.15 -4.79 30.18
C GLN A 144 -9.46 -6.14 29.92
N GLY A 145 -8.40 -6.16 29.10
CA GLY A 145 -7.60 -7.36 28.84
C GLY A 145 -7.68 -7.91 27.42
N GLU A 146 -8.56 -7.39 26.55
CA GLU A 146 -8.61 -7.84 25.16
C GLU A 146 -7.29 -7.54 24.43
N SER A 147 -6.81 -8.46 23.59
CA SER A 147 -5.58 -8.30 22.80
C SER A 147 -5.81 -7.46 21.54
N VAL A 148 -4.75 -6.85 20.98
CA VAL A 148 -4.85 -6.07 19.74
C VAL A 148 -5.36 -6.92 18.58
N LEU A 149 -4.92 -8.17 18.47
CA LEU A 149 -5.36 -9.09 17.42
C LEU A 149 -6.85 -9.43 17.55
N SER A 150 -7.34 -9.64 18.78
CA SER A 150 -8.77 -9.90 19.02
C SER A 150 -9.65 -8.70 18.64
N LEU A 151 -9.18 -7.49 18.97
CA LEU A 151 -9.86 -6.24 18.62
C LEU A 151 -9.80 -5.98 17.11
N SER A 152 -8.67 -6.22 16.47
CA SER A 152 -8.49 -6.15 15.01
C SER A 152 -9.50 -7.05 14.30
N LYS A 153 -9.58 -8.32 14.70
CA LYS A 153 -10.56 -9.27 14.14
C LYS A 153 -11.99 -8.81 14.40
N ARG A 154 -12.32 -8.33 15.59
CA ARG A 154 -13.68 -7.91 15.94
C ARG A 154 -14.14 -6.68 15.15
N PHE A 155 -13.29 -5.66 15.06
CA PHE A 155 -13.58 -4.38 14.41
C PHE A 155 -13.25 -4.39 12.93
N ASP A 156 -12.65 -5.48 12.43
CA ASP A 156 -12.27 -5.70 11.05
C ASP A 156 -11.38 -4.59 10.49
N ALA A 157 -10.29 -4.31 11.20
CA ALA A 157 -9.32 -3.30 10.84
C ALA A 157 -7.89 -3.80 11.05
N PRO A 158 -6.89 -3.30 10.31
CA PRO A 158 -5.52 -3.77 10.45
C PRO A 158 -5.01 -3.69 11.90
N PRO A 159 -4.27 -4.70 12.39
CA PRO A 159 -3.78 -4.73 13.78
C PRO A 159 -3.04 -3.46 14.22
N VAL A 160 -2.13 -2.92 13.41
CA VAL A 160 -1.35 -1.73 13.81
C VAL A 160 -2.24 -0.49 13.83
N ASN A 161 -3.19 -0.35 12.89
CA ASN A 161 -4.18 0.73 12.94
C ASN A 161 -5.13 0.61 14.13
N THR A 162 -5.49 -0.61 14.52
CA THR A 162 -6.26 -0.89 15.75
C THR A 162 -5.49 -0.44 16.98
N PHE A 163 -4.19 -0.73 17.04
CA PHE A 163 -3.32 -0.26 18.13
C PHE A 163 -3.20 1.27 18.17
N ARG A 164 -3.03 1.93 17.00
CA ARG A 164 -3.05 3.39 16.90
C ARG A 164 -4.36 4.00 17.41
N ALA A 165 -5.50 3.36 17.12
CA ALA A 165 -6.80 3.79 17.63
C ALA A 165 -6.93 3.63 19.15
N ILE A 166 -6.37 2.57 19.75
CA ILE A 166 -6.27 2.40 21.21
C ILE A 166 -5.50 3.55 21.85
N LEU A 167 -4.31 3.87 21.30
CA LEU A 167 -3.48 4.99 21.79
C LEU A 167 -4.18 6.34 21.61
N THR A 168 -4.91 6.52 20.51
CA THR A 168 -5.75 7.71 20.27
C THR A 168 -6.84 7.82 21.34
N GLY A 169 -7.50 6.72 21.72
CA GLY A 169 -8.49 6.70 22.80
C GLY A 169 -7.92 7.01 24.19
N ARG A 170 -6.59 6.91 24.35
CA ARG A 170 -5.85 7.37 25.54
C ARG A 170 -5.48 8.86 25.47
N GLY A 171 -5.92 9.58 24.44
CA GLY A 171 -5.64 11.00 24.24
C GLY A 171 -4.25 11.27 23.66
N TRP A 172 -3.58 10.28 23.08
CA TRP A 172 -2.28 10.52 22.44
C TRP A 172 -2.45 11.25 21.12
N SER A 173 -1.60 12.25 20.86
CA SER A 173 -1.55 12.93 19.56
C SER A 173 -0.94 12.02 18.49
N LYS A 174 -1.25 12.29 17.22
CA LYS A 174 -0.68 11.56 16.08
C LYS A 174 0.85 11.55 16.09
N ASN A 175 1.47 12.69 16.43
CA ASN A 175 2.93 12.81 16.51
C ASN A 175 3.50 11.98 17.66
N LYS A 176 2.87 12.01 18.84
CA LYS A 176 3.29 11.19 19.98
C LYS A 176 3.24 9.70 19.62
N ILE A 177 2.16 9.25 18.98
CA ILE A 177 2.02 7.87 18.52
C ILE A 177 3.14 7.52 17.53
N LYS A 178 3.34 8.34 16.48
CA LYS A 178 4.37 8.10 15.47
C LYS A 178 5.76 7.93 16.09
N GLU A 179 6.18 8.85 16.95
CA GLU A 179 7.51 8.80 17.57
C GLU A 179 7.63 7.66 18.58
N SER A 180 6.57 7.33 19.32
CA SER A 180 6.56 6.16 20.18
C SER A 180 6.70 4.85 19.42
N LEU A 181 6.04 4.70 18.25
CA LEU A 181 6.10 3.46 17.46
C LEU A 181 7.41 3.29 16.68
N LYS A 182 8.18 4.37 16.45
CA LYS A 182 9.55 4.27 15.90
C LYS A 182 10.56 3.70 16.89
N SER A 183 10.32 3.90 18.19
CA SER A 183 11.19 3.42 19.27
C SER A 183 10.34 2.79 20.37
N PRO A 184 9.63 1.68 20.06
CA PRO A 184 8.55 1.18 20.89
C PRO A 184 9.05 0.66 22.25
N GLN A 185 10.24 0.03 22.29
CA GLN A 185 10.80 -0.55 23.51
C GLN A 185 11.07 0.50 24.61
N SER A 186 11.46 1.72 24.25
CA SER A 186 11.78 2.79 25.22
C SER A 186 10.60 3.73 25.50
N ARG A 187 9.55 3.68 24.69
CA ARG A 187 8.44 4.65 24.70
C ARG A 187 7.08 4.04 25.06
N LEU A 188 6.93 2.73 25.01
CA LEU A 188 5.71 2.00 25.37
C LEU A 188 5.87 1.28 26.71
N LYS A 189 4.74 0.99 27.37
CA LYS A 189 4.71 0.08 28.51
C LYS A 189 4.94 -1.35 28.03
N GLN A 190 5.39 -2.24 28.91
CA GLN A 190 5.66 -3.64 28.57
C GLN A 190 4.53 -4.32 27.77
N ARG A 191 3.30 -4.27 28.28
CA ARG A 191 2.12 -4.84 27.58
C ARG A 191 1.85 -4.16 26.23
N ASP A 192 1.99 -2.84 26.15
CA ASP A 192 1.77 -2.09 24.92
C ASP A 192 2.83 -2.44 23.88
N TYR A 193 4.08 -2.65 24.31
CA TYR A 193 5.20 -3.08 23.47
C TYR A 193 4.96 -4.49 22.90
N GLU A 194 4.68 -5.47 23.74
CA GLU A 194 4.40 -6.85 23.32
C GLU A 194 3.22 -6.91 22.34
N GLN A 195 2.14 -6.17 22.63
CA GLN A 195 0.97 -6.13 21.76
C GLN A 195 1.22 -5.39 20.45
N PHE A 196 2.12 -4.40 20.45
CA PHE A 196 2.53 -3.73 19.22
C PHE A 196 3.36 -4.67 18.33
N GLN A 197 4.29 -5.44 18.89
CA GLN A 197 5.08 -6.42 18.12
C GLN A 197 4.18 -7.46 17.43
N LEU A 198 3.24 -8.04 18.18
CA LEU A 198 2.25 -8.97 17.62
C LEU A 198 1.39 -8.33 16.52
N ALA A 199 1.06 -7.05 16.67
CA ALA A 199 0.30 -6.31 15.67
C ALA A 199 1.11 -6.06 14.40
N GLU A 200 2.38 -5.67 14.51
CA GLU A 200 3.27 -5.41 13.38
C GLU A 200 3.59 -6.68 12.58
N GLU A 201 3.79 -7.80 13.26
CA GLU A 201 3.97 -9.11 12.63
C GLU A 201 2.72 -9.51 11.83
N ALA A 202 1.53 -9.34 12.42
CA ALA A 202 0.25 -9.76 11.83
C ALA A 202 -0.36 -8.76 10.83
N ASP A 203 0.30 -7.63 10.54
CA ASP A 203 -0.23 -6.57 9.67
C ASP A 203 0.72 -6.35 8.48
N ARG A 204 0.21 -6.49 7.27
CA ARG A 204 0.93 -6.18 6.02
C ARG A 204 0.35 -4.98 5.28
N VAL A 205 -0.71 -4.38 5.84
CA VAL A 205 -1.46 -3.30 5.20
C VAL A 205 -1.07 -1.95 5.77
N SER A 206 -0.86 -1.86 7.08
CA SER A 206 -0.59 -0.61 7.78
C SER A 206 0.80 -0.52 8.43
N SER A 207 1.52 -1.65 8.46
CA SER A 207 2.98 -1.74 8.63
C SER A 207 3.60 -2.06 7.28
N VAL A 208 4.26 -1.06 6.68
CA VAL A 208 5.12 -1.27 5.52
C VAL A 208 6.53 -1.39 6.06
N ASN A 209 6.92 -2.60 6.47
CA ASN A 209 8.32 -2.88 6.75
C ASN A 209 9.04 -3.10 5.42
N GLN A 210 9.86 -2.14 5.00
CA GLN A 210 10.64 -2.22 3.76
C GLN A 210 12.01 -2.84 3.95
N SER A 211 12.39 -3.26 5.16
CA SER A 211 13.74 -3.76 5.44
C SER A 211 14.09 -4.99 4.61
N GLU A 212 13.15 -5.93 4.44
CA GLU A 212 13.36 -7.14 3.64
C GLU A 212 13.51 -6.80 2.15
N THR A 213 12.65 -5.92 1.62
CA THR A 213 12.75 -5.46 0.23
C THR A 213 14.05 -4.72 -0.02
N GLN A 214 14.48 -3.89 0.93
CA GLN A 214 15.75 -3.19 0.86
C GLN A 214 16.94 -4.17 0.87
N SER A 215 16.96 -5.12 1.80
CA SER A 215 18.02 -6.13 1.87
C SER A 215 18.09 -6.99 0.60
N ALA A 216 16.93 -7.40 0.06
CA ALA A 216 16.88 -8.12 -1.20
C ALA A 216 17.40 -7.30 -2.38
N ALA A 217 17.10 -5.98 -2.42
CA ALA A 217 17.64 -5.08 -3.42
C ALA A 217 19.16 -4.91 -3.27
N GLU A 218 19.67 -4.75 -2.05
CA GLU A 218 21.11 -4.66 -1.78
C GLU A 218 21.86 -5.91 -2.27
N ILE A 219 21.35 -7.11 -1.97
CA ILE A 219 21.92 -8.38 -2.46
C ILE A 219 21.87 -8.45 -3.99
N PHE A 220 20.77 -8.03 -4.61
CA PHE A 220 20.63 -8.02 -6.06
C PHE A 220 21.65 -7.09 -6.73
N GLU A 221 21.87 -5.90 -6.17
CA GLU A 221 22.89 -4.96 -6.65
C GLU A 221 24.31 -5.55 -6.53
N GLU A 222 24.61 -6.26 -5.45
CA GLU A 222 25.89 -6.95 -5.27
C GLU A 222 26.11 -8.05 -6.32
N ILE A 223 25.08 -8.86 -6.58
CA ILE A 223 25.11 -9.91 -7.62
C ILE A 223 25.28 -9.28 -9.01
N LEU A 224 24.53 -8.22 -9.33
CA LEU A 224 24.65 -7.51 -10.60
C LEU A 224 26.05 -6.93 -10.79
N CYS A 225 26.58 -6.23 -9.79
CA CYS A 225 27.94 -5.69 -9.83
C CYS A 225 28.97 -6.79 -10.09
N SER A 226 28.83 -7.93 -9.39
CA SER A 226 29.72 -9.07 -9.55
C SER A 226 29.66 -9.65 -10.97
N HIS A 227 28.46 -9.78 -11.55
CA HIS A 227 28.28 -10.28 -12.91
C HIS A 227 28.96 -9.37 -13.95
N PHE A 228 28.80 -8.05 -13.85
CA PHE A 228 29.42 -7.10 -14.78
C PHE A 228 30.93 -6.93 -14.58
N THR A 229 31.46 -7.20 -13.39
CA THR A 229 32.92 -7.15 -13.14
C THR A 229 33.63 -8.42 -13.65
N GLN A 230 32.90 -9.51 -13.88
CA GLN A 230 33.42 -10.78 -14.39
C GLN A 230 33.32 -10.94 -15.92
N LEU A 231 32.66 -9.99 -16.60
CA LEU A 231 32.59 -9.86 -18.06
C LEU A 231 33.73 -8.98 -18.59
#